data_AF-A0A644YJY2-F1
#
_entry.id   AF-A0A644YJY2-F1
#
_cell.length_a   1.000
_cell.length_b   1.000
_cell.length_c   1.000
_cell.angle_alpha   90.00
_cell.angle_beta   90.00
_cell.angle_gamma   90.00
#
_symmetry.space_group_name_H-M   'P 1'
#
loop_
_entity.id
_entity.type
_entity.pdbx_description
1 polymer ?
#
loop_
_entity_poly.entity_id
_entity_poly.type
_entity_poly.pdbx_seq_one_letter_code
_entity_poly.pdbx_strand_id
1 'polypeptide(L)'
;MELVGKVNELEIEIDEMEKTIESHCLKLLLQQQPVASDLRIISTALKMITDMERIGDNAEDIAEIARFMVNQKFIKDLVHIPQMAEATISMVTRSVDAFVNKDRKLAEEVCAYDDIVDNLFQVVKKELIEKIQENTENGEQAIDLLMIAKYFERIGDHAENIAEWVIFSITGEHKPK
;
A
#
# COMPACT_ATOMS: atom_id res chain seq x y z
N MET A 1 8.39 -3.53 20.65
CA MET A 1 9.01 -2.19 20.55
C MET A 1 10.16 -2.17 19.56
N GLU A 2 11.06 -3.16 19.57
CA GLU A 2 12.16 -3.28 18.59
C GLU A 2 11.68 -3.28 17.13
N LEU A 3 10.60 -4.02 16.81
CA LEU A 3 10.02 -4.03 15.47
C LEU A 3 9.45 -2.68 15.02
N VAL A 4 8.85 -1.91 15.92
CA VAL A 4 8.33 -0.56 15.59
C VAL A 4 9.48 0.37 15.26
N GLY A 5 10.55 0.38 16.07
CA GLY A 5 11.76 1.16 15.77
C GLY A 5 12.35 0.84 14.40
N LYS A 6 12.35 -0.45 14.02
CA LYS A 6 12.80 -0.87 12.69
C LYS A 6 11.89 -0.39 11.56
N VAL A 7 10.57 -0.33 11.76
CA VAL A 7 9.65 0.22 10.75
C VAL A 7 9.91 1.69 10.53
N ASN A 8 10.06 2.49 11.60
CA ASN A 8 10.31 3.92 11.49
C ASN A 8 11.68 4.21 10.84
N GLU A 9 12.70 3.39 11.10
CA GLU A 9 13.99 3.48 10.39
C GLU A 9 13.85 3.22 8.88
N LEU A 10 13.03 2.23 8.49
CA LEU A 10 12.75 1.90 7.09
C LEU A 10 11.90 2.95 6.40
N GLU A 11 10.99 3.62 7.11
CA GLU A 11 10.27 4.78 6.59
C GLU A 11 11.28 5.85 6.16
N ILE A 12 12.16 6.29 7.06
CA ILE A 12 13.16 7.35 6.75
C ILE A 12 14.04 6.94 5.55
N GLU A 13 14.41 5.65 5.51
CA GLU A 13 14.70 4.86 4.32
C GLU A 13 14.05 5.33 3.00
N ILE A 14 12.77 4.98 2.90
CA ILE A 14 11.87 5.17 1.76
C ILE A 14 11.77 6.65 1.40
N ASP A 15 11.65 7.51 2.40
CA ASP A 15 11.51 8.95 2.28
C ASP A 15 12.72 9.60 1.57
N GLU A 16 13.94 9.15 1.90
CA GLU A 16 15.17 9.57 1.21
C GLU A 16 15.32 8.93 -0.18
N MET A 17 14.83 7.70 -0.35
CA MET A 17 14.80 7.03 -1.66
C MET A 17 13.86 7.74 -2.64
N GLU A 18 12.70 8.23 -2.19
CA GLU A 18 11.76 9.01 -3.02
C GLU A 18 12.47 10.25 -3.58
N LYS A 19 13.06 11.08 -2.71
CA LYS A 19 13.81 12.30 -3.09
C LYS A 19 14.95 11.99 -4.07
N THR A 20 15.65 10.88 -3.84
CA THR A 20 16.75 10.43 -4.70
C THR A 20 16.26 10.05 -6.10
N ILE A 21 15.20 9.24 -6.18
CA ILE A 21 14.64 8.79 -7.47
C ILE A 21 13.99 9.97 -8.21
N GLU A 22 13.30 10.87 -7.51
CA GLU A 22 12.74 12.09 -8.09
C GLU A 22 13.84 12.94 -8.76
N SER A 23 14.93 13.20 -8.04
CA SER A 23 16.09 13.94 -8.55
C SER A 23 16.69 13.28 -9.80
N HIS A 24 16.82 11.95 -9.80
CA HIS A 24 17.29 11.20 -10.98
C HIS A 24 16.35 11.36 -12.18
N CYS A 25 15.03 11.25 -11.96
CA CYS A 25 14.04 11.42 -13.01
C CYS A 25 14.08 12.84 -13.61
N LEU A 26 14.11 13.87 -12.76
CA LEU A 26 14.23 15.27 -13.21
C LEU A 26 15.52 15.52 -14.01
N LYS A 27 16.63 14.94 -13.55
CA LYS A 27 17.91 15.03 -14.27
C LYS A 27 17.84 14.37 -15.64
N LEU A 28 17.21 13.20 -15.76
CA LEU A 28 17.02 12.53 -17.05
C LEU A 28 16.15 13.37 -17.99
N LEU A 29 15.05 13.95 -17.50
CA LEU A 29 14.18 14.83 -18.30
C LEU A 29 14.96 16.05 -18.83
N LEU A 30 15.75 16.72 -17.98
CA LEU A 30 16.48 17.93 -18.34
C LEU A 30 17.67 17.65 -19.28
N GLN A 31 18.41 16.56 -19.03
CA GLN A 31 19.67 16.32 -19.73
C GLN A 31 19.51 15.50 -21.01
N GLN A 32 18.54 14.59 -21.06
CA GLN A 32 18.39 13.64 -22.18
C GLN A 32 17.23 13.99 -23.11
N GLN A 33 16.30 14.89 -22.71
CA GLN A 33 15.11 15.26 -23.48
C GLN A 33 14.38 14.03 -24.06
N PRO A 34 14.02 13.05 -23.20
CA PRO A 34 13.44 11.79 -23.63
C PRO A 34 12.10 12.01 -24.33
N VAL A 35 11.79 11.14 -25.30
CA VAL A 35 10.56 11.20 -26.10
C VAL A 35 9.74 9.94 -25.94
N ALA A 36 8.43 10.03 -26.22
CA ALA A 36 7.49 8.92 -26.31
C ALA A 36 7.65 7.88 -25.18
N SER A 37 8.27 6.71 -25.45
CA SER A 37 8.41 5.61 -24.49
C SER A 37 9.25 5.99 -23.27
N ASP A 38 10.37 6.68 -23.48
CA ASP A 38 11.31 7.00 -22.39
C ASP A 38 10.70 8.05 -21.47
N LEU A 39 9.98 9.01 -22.04
CA LEU A 39 9.23 10.01 -21.28
C LEU A 39 8.13 9.35 -20.43
N ARG A 40 7.41 8.36 -20.99
CA ARG A 40 6.41 7.61 -20.23
C ARG A 40 7.03 6.85 -19.07
N ILE A 41 8.12 6.12 -19.30
CA ILE A 41 8.80 5.36 -18.23
C ILE A 41 9.24 6.28 -17.10
N ILE A 42 9.87 7.42 -17.41
CA ILE A 42 10.33 8.37 -16.39
C ILE A 42 9.14 9.00 -15.65
N SER A 43 8.07 9.35 -16.36
CA SER A 43 6.86 9.94 -15.76
C SER A 43 6.11 8.94 -14.88
N THR A 44 6.04 7.67 -15.30
CA THR A 44 5.51 6.56 -14.51
C THR A 44 6.33 6.36 -13.23
N ALA A 45 7.66 6.34 -13.33
CA ALA A 45 8.53 6.22 -12.16
C ALA A 45 8.28 7.34 -11.14
N LEU A 46 8.18 8.60 -11.60
CA LEU A 46 7.84 9.74 -10.75
C LEU A 46 6.50 9.61 -10.03
N LYS A 47 5.51 8.94 -10.65
CA LYS A 47 4.20 8.73 -10.02
C LYS A 47 4.23 7.57 -9.03
N MET A 48 4.87 6.48 -9.42
CA MET A 48 4.98 5.28 -8.59
C MET A 48 5.73 5.53 -7.28
N ILE A 49 6.79 6.34 -7.27
CA ILE A 49 7.55 6.60 -6.04
C ILE A 49 6.70 7.27 -4.94
N THR A 50 5.76 8.13 -5.32
CA THR A 50 4.83 8.73 -4.34
C THR A 50 3.83 7.70 -3.81
N ASP A 51 3.33 6.79 -4.65
CA ASP A 51 2.52 5.67 -4.14
C ASP A 51 3.34 4.74 -3.23
N MET A 52 4.64 4.56 -3.47
CA MET A 52 5.54 3.79 -2.61
C MET A 52 5.82 4.47 -1.26
N GLU A 53 6.02 5.80 -1.23
CA GLU A 53 6.10 6.57 0.01
C GLU A 53 4.82 6.41 0.85
N ARG A 54 3.65 6.53 0.21
CA ARG A 54 2.37 6.32 0.90
C ARG A 54 2.19 4.92 1.46
N ILE A 55 2.74 3.90 0.83
CA ILE A 55 2.75 2.54 1.39
C ILE A 55 3.62 2.49 2.65
N GLY A 56 4.77 3.17 2.64
CA GLY A 56 5.64 3.36 3.81
C GLY A 56 4.91 4.04 4.97
N ASP A 57 4.29 5.21 4.73
CA ASP A 57 3.48 5.96 5.71
C ASP A 57 2.43 5.06 6.38
N ASN A 58 1.61 4.38 5.57
CA ASN A 58 0.52 3.54 6.09
C ASN A 58 1.07 2.34 6.90
N ALA A 59 2.26 1.82 6.55
CA ALA A 59 2.91 0.76 7.31
C ALA A 59 3.46 1.25 8.65
N GLU A 60 3.99 2.49 8.71
CA GLU A 60 4.40 3.13 9.96
C GLU A 60 3.18 3.37 10.87
N ASP A 61 2.08 3.90 10.33
CA ASP A 61 0.83 4.11 11.05
C ASP A 61 0.30 2.80 11.69
N ILE A 62 0.35 1.68 10.95
CA ILE A 62 0.00 0.36 11.48
C ILE A 62 0.91 -0.03 12.65
N ALA A 63 2.23 0.19 12.52
CA ALA A 63 3.20 -0.16 13.54
C ALA A 63 3.02 0.66 14.83
N GLU A 64 2.72 1.94 14.71
CA GLU A 64 2.47 2.83 15.85
C GLU A 64 1.17 2.46 16.58
N ILE A 65 0.09 2.14 15.87
CA ILE A 65 -1.14 1.63 16.53
C ILE A 65 -0.87 0.28 17.21
N ALA A 66 -0.24 -0.67 16.50
CA ALA A 66 0.03 -2.01 17.01
C ALA A 66 0.90 -1.98 18.29
N ARG A 67 1.76 -0.98 18.45
CA ARG A 67 2.58 -0.77 19.66
C ARG A 67 1.74 -0.70 20.94
N PHE A 68 0.57 -0.06 20.90
CA PHE A 68 -0.31 0.09 22.06
C PHE A 68 -1.11 -1.17 22.37
N MET A 69 -1.15 -2.14 21.46
CA MET A 69 -1.96 -3.35 21.57
C MET A 69 -1.21 -4.58 22.09
N VAL A 70 0.13 -4.55 22.14
CA VAL A 70 1.00 -5.72 22.40
C VAL A 70 0.64 -6.53 23.65
N ASN A 71 0.16 -5.88 24.71
CA ASN A 71 -0.18 -6.54 25.99
C ASN A 71 -1.69 -6.57 26.28
N GLN A 72 -2.51 -6.22 25.29
CA GLN A 72 -3.96 -6.22 25.45
C GLN A 72 -4.54 -7.57 25.04
N LYS A 73 -5.62 -7.97 25.71
CA LYS A 73 -6.47 -9.04 25.21
C LYS A 73 -7.31 -8.49 24.05
N PHE A 74 -7.28 -9.15 22.90
CA PHE A 74 -8.09 -8.74 21.77
C PHE A 74 -9.59 -9.04 22.02
N ILE A 75 -10.45 -8.14 21.56
CA ILE A 75 -11.93 -8.27 21.61
C ILE A 75 -12.46 -9.37 20.67
N LYS A 76 -11.62 -9.84 19.75
CA LYS A 76 -11.89 -10.94 18.81
C LYS A 76 -10.59 -11.62 18.37
N ASP A 77 -10.71 -12.81 17.79
CA ASP A 77 -9.58 -13.47 17.13
C ASP A 77 -9.18 -12.71 15.85
N LEU A 78 -7.87 -12.49 15.67
CA LEU A 78 -7.34 -11.80 14.49
C LEU A 78 -7.15 -12.79 13.34
N VAL A 79 -8.21 -12.99 12.55
CA VAL A 79 -8.18 -13.85 11.35
C VAL A 79 -8.02 -13.03 10.07
N HIS A 80 -8.91 -12.07 9.85
CA HIS A 80 -8.98 -11.33 8.59
C HIS A 80 -7.91 -10.23 8.44
N ILE A 81 -7.45 -9.59 9.53
CA ILE A 81 -6.39 -8.58 9.46
C ILE A 81 -5.06 -9.18 8.96
N PRO A 82 -4.58 -10.33 9.49
CA PRO A 82 -3.42 -11.01 8.91
C PRO A 82 -3.59 -11.37 7.43
N GLN A 83 -4.79 -11.77 7.00
CA GLN A 83 -5.07 -12.04 5.58
C GLN A 83 -4.98 -10.78 4.71
N MET A 84 -5.44 -9.63 5.22
CA MET A 84 -5.24 -8.34 4.55
C MET A 84 -3.76 -8.00 4.43
N ALA A 85 -2.96 -8.26 5.47
CA ALA A 85 -1.51 -8.05 5.43
C ALA A 85 -0.85 -8.91 4.35
N GLU A 86 -1.16 -10.22 4.30
CA GLU A 86 -0.63 -11.12 3.28
C GLU A 86 -1.03 -10.69 1.85
N ALA A 87 -2.29 -10.31 1.67
CA ALA A 87 -2.81 -9.86 0.37
C ALA A 87 -2.11 -8.58 -0.11
N THR A 88 -2.01 -7.57 0.75
CA THR A 88 -1.39 -6.28 0.43
C THR A 88 0.10 -6.41 0.17
N ILE A 89 0.85 -7.19 0.97
CA ILE A 89 2.26 -7.51 0.70
C ILE A 89 2.42 -8.16 -0.69
N SER A 90 1.53 -9.09 -1.03
CA SER A 90 1.57 -9.72 -2.36
C SER A 90 1.29 -8.72 -3.48
N MET A 91 0.34 -7.79 -3.30
CA MET A 91 0.03 -6.77 -4.30
C MET A 91 1.20 -5.83 -4.54
N VAL A 92 1.79 -5.29 -3.47
CA VAL A 92 2.95 -4.39 -3.55
C VAL A 92 4.12 -5.08 -4.25
N THR A 93 4.41 -6.34 -3.89
CA THR A 93 5.50 -7.11 -4.52
C THR A 93 5.25 -7.29 -6.02
N ARG A 94 4.04 -7.72 -6.38
CA ARG A 94 3.67 -8.01 -7.78
C ARG A 94 3.55 -6.76 -8.63
N SER A 95 3.15 -5.61 -8.07
CA SER A 95 3.05 -4.35 -8.81
C SER A 95 4.44 -3.82 -9.19
N VAL A 96 5.42 -3.94 -8.29
CA VAL A 96 6.83 -3.62 -8.57
C VAL A 96 7.43 -4.62 -9.58
N ASP A 97 7.18 -5.93 -9.41
CA ASP A 97 7.64 -6.94 -10.36
C ASP A 97 7.07 -6.70 -11.77
N ALA A 98 5.81 -6.28 -11.87
CA ALA A 98 5.17 -5.94 -13.13
C ALA A 98 5.88 -4.76 -13.82
N PHE A 99 6.27 -3.73 -13.05
CA PHE A 99 7.02 -2.60 -13.58
C PHE A 99 8.39 -3.02 -14.12
N VAL A 100 9.17 -3.74 -13.30
CA VAL A 100 10.53 -4.16 -13.64
C VAL A 100 10.55 -5.04 -14.89
N ASN A 101 9.60 -5.97 -14.99
CA ASN A 101 9.51 -6.92 -16.10
C ASN A 101 8.69 -6.42 -17.29
N LYS A 102 8.10 -5.22 -17.20
CA LYS A 102 7.12 -4.69 -18.17
C LYS A 102 5.98 -5.68 -18.43
N ASP A 103 5.52 -6.36 -17.37
CA ASP A 103 4.50 -7.38 -17.44
C ASP A 103 3.11 -6.77 -17.22
N ARG A 104 2.47 -6.43 -18.34
CA ARG A 104 1.10 -5.90 -18.34
C ARG A 104 0.10 -6.87 -17.69
N LYS A 105 0.24 -8.18 -17.92
CA LYS A 105 -0.73 -9.16 -17.43
C LYS A 105 -0.65 -9.23 -15.90
N LEU A 106 0.56 -9.25 -15.36
CA LEU A 106 0.77 -9.22 -13.91
C LEU A 106 0.17 -7.95 -13.29
N ALA A 107 0.35 -6.78 -13.94
CA ALA A 107 -0.28 -5.54 -13.48
C ALA A 107 -1.82 -5.62 -13.48
N GLU A 108 -2.43 -6.14 -14.55
CA GLU A 108 -3.89 -6.34 -14.62
C GLU A 108 -4.39 -7.32 -13.53
N GLU A 109 -3.60 -8.35 -13.21
CA GLU A 109 -3.91 -9.27 -12.11
C GLU A 109 -3.80 -8.60 -10.73
N VAL A 110 -2.90 -7.62 -10.54
CA VAL A 110 -2.82 -6.85 -9.30
C VAL A 110 -4.05 -5.97 -9.11
N CYS A 111 -4.49 -5.23 -10.14
CA CYS A 111 -5.70 -4.42 -10.06
C CYS A 111 -6.91 -5.27 -9.65
N ALA A 112 -7.09 -6.44 -10.28
CA ALA A 112 -8.19 -7.34 -9.93
C ALA A 112 -8.06 -7.99 -8.53
N TYR A 113 -6.85 -7.98 -7.95
CA TYR A 113 -6.60 -8.56 -6.63
C TYR A 113 -6.98 -7.60 -5.49
N ASP A 114 -7.07 -6.29 -5.77
CA ASP A 114 -7.46 -5.27 -4.79
C ASP A 114 -8.87 -5.52 -4.21
N ASP A 115 -9.80 -5.99 -5.06
CA ASP A 115 -11.14 -6.44 -4.65
C ASP A 115 -11.11 -7.39 -3.43
N ILE A 116 -10.06 -8.22 -3.27
CA ILE A 116 -9.93 -9.14 -2.14
C ILE A 116 -9.66 -8.36 -0.84
N VAL A 117 -8.78 -7.36 -0.88
CA VAL A 117 -8.46 -6.51 0.28
C VAL A 117 -9.68 -5.69 0.67
N ASP A 118 -10.37 -5.11 -0.30
CA ASP A 118 -11.61 -4.36 -0.12
C ASP A 118 -12.70 -5.19 0.57
N ASN A 119 -12.91 -6.42 0.09
CA ASN A 119 -13.87 -7.34 0.68
C ASN A 119 -13.49 -7.72 2.12
N LEU A 120 -12.21 -8.01 2.38
CA LEU A 120 -11.71 -8.30 3.73
C LEU A 120 -11.89 -7.11 4.68
N PHE A 121 -11.67 -5.88 4.20
CA PHE A 121 -11.93 -4.67 4.98
C PHE A 121 -13.40 -4.58 5.43
N GLN A 122 -14.35 -4.85 4.53
CA GLN A 122 -15.78 -4.84 4.89
C GLN A 122 -16.12 -5.94 5.91
N VAL A 123 -15.50 -7.12 5.79
CA VAL A 123 -15.68 -8.20 6.78
C VAL A 123 -15.18 -7.76 8.16
N VAL A 124 -13.95 -7.23 8.25
CA VAL A 124 -13.38 -6.74 9.51
C VAL A 124 -14.28 -5.66 10.11
N LYS A 125 -14.69 -4.68 9.31
CA LYS A 125 -15.57 -3.59 9.75
C LYS A 125 -16.86 -4.12 10.37
N LYS A 126 -17.50 -5.11 9.73
CA LYS A 126 -18.75 -5.71 10.25
C LYS A 126 -18.51 -6.43 11.57
N GLU A 127 -17.45 -7.24 11.66
CA GLU A 127 -17.10 -7.96 12.90
C GLU A 127 -16.83 -7.00 14.06
N LEU A 128 -16.19 -5.87 13.81
CA LEU A 128 -15.92 -4.85 14.84
C LEU A 128 -17.20 -4.15 15.29
N ILE A 129 -18.14 -3.87 14.38
CA ILE A 129 -19.46 -3.31 14.73
C ILE A 129 -20.21 -4.28 15.66
N GLU A 130 -20.21 -5.58 15.35
CA GLU A 130 -20.84 -6.60 16.20
C GLU A 130 -20.20 -6.62 17.60
N LYS A 131 -18.87 -6.50 17.70
CA LYS A 131 -18.18 -6.45 19.00
C LYS A 131 -18.49 -5.20 19.82
N ILE A 132 -18.67 -4.04 19.18
CA ILE A 132 -19.10 -2.83 19.88
C ILE A 132 -20.54 -2.97 20.41
N GLN A 133 -21.43 -3.63 19.64
CA GLN A 133 -22.81 -3.88 20.06
C GLN A 133 -22.91 -4.87 21.23
N GLU A 134 -22.00 -5.85 21.30
CA GLU A 134 -21.92 -6.80 22.43
C GLU A 134 -21.50 -6.13 23.74
N ASN A 135 -20.50 -5.25 23.70
CA ASN A 135 -20.04 -4.47 24.86
C ASN A 135 -19.45 -3.13 24.39
N THR A 136 -20.01 -2.02 24.88
CA THR A 136 -19.54 -0.66 24.55
C THR A 136 -18.10 -0.37 24.99
N GLU A 137 -17.58 -1.10 25.98
CA GLU A 137 -16.18 -0.99 26.42
C GLU A 137 -15.19 -1.47 25.35
N ASN A 138 -15.64 -2.23 24.34
CA ASN A 138 -14.81 -2.67 23.21
C ASN A 138 -14.47 -1.52 22.23
N GLY A 139 -15.11 -0.35 22.38
CA GLY A 139 -15.05 0.74 21.40
C GLY A 139 -13.65 1.22 21.05
N GLU A 140 -12.78 1.39 22.04
CA GLU A 140 -11.42 1.89 21.84
C GLU A 140 -10.60 0.93 20.97
N GLN A 141 -10.51 -0.34 21.38
CA GLN A 141 -9.75 -1.34 20.62
C GLN A 141 -10.39 -1.64 19.24
N ALA A 142 -11.71 -1.51 19.12
CA ALA A 142 -12.38 -1.67 17.83
C ALA A 142 -12.02 -0.55 16.85
N ILE A 143 -11.82 0.69 17.32
CA ILE A 143 -11.35 1.79 16.48
C ILE A 143 -9.91 1.54 16.03
N ASP A 144 -9.02 1.12 16.92
CA ASP A 144 -7.63 0.81 16.58
C ASP A 144 -7.53 -0.29 15.51
N LEU A 145 -8.29 -1.38 15.68
CA LEU A 145 -8.34 -2.49 14.71
C LEU A 145 -8.95 -2.05 13.37
N LEU A 146 -9.95 -1.17 13.39
CA LEU A 146 -10.54 -0.63 12.16
C LEU A 146 -9.54 0.24 11.40
N MET A 147 -8.76 1.07 12.11
CA MET A 147 -7.72 1.89 11.51
C MET A 147 -6.62 1.03 10.88
N ILE A 148 -6.13 0.00 11.58
CA ILE A 148 -5.17 -0.96 11.00
C ILE A 148 -5.73 -1.60 9.72
N ALA A 149 -6.99 -2.04 9.74
CA ALA A 149 -7.62 -2.61 8.55
C ALA A 149 -7.75 -1.59 7.41
N LYS A 150 -8.08 -0.33 7.72
CA LYS A 150 -8.16 0.74 6.72
C LYS A 150 -6.79 1.06 6.11
N TYR A 151 -5.72 1.04 6.90
CA TYR A 151 -4.37 1.25 6.38
C TYR A 151 -3.91 0.12 5.47
N PHE A 152 -4.27 -1.13 5.75
CA PHE A 152 -4.05 -2.21 4.79
C PHE A 152 -4.85 -2.01 3.49
N GLU A 153 -6.12 -1.60 3.56
CA GLU A 153 -6.88 -1.29 2.35
C GLU A 153 -6.24 -0.16 1.54
N ARG A 154 -5.74 0.91 2.18
CA ARG A 154 -5.01 1.97 1.49
C ARG A 154 -3.70 1.49 0.86
N ILE A 155 -2.99 0.56 1.49
CA ILE A 155 -1.80 -0.07 0.87
C ILE A 155 -2.21 -0.85 -0.39
N GLY A 156 -3.37 -1.51 -0.38
CA GLY A 156 -4.00 -2.12 -1.56
C GLY A 156 -4.23 -1.11 -2.67
N ASP A 157 -4.93 0.00 -2.38
CA ASP A 157 -5.20 1.10 -3.32
C ASP A 157 -3.90 1.61 -3.97
N HIS A 158 -2.86 1.86 -3.18
CA HIS A 158 -1.57 2.34 -3.69
C HIS A 158 -0.86 1.29 -4.56
N ALA A 159 -0.97 0.01 -4.21
CA ALA A 159 -0.43 -1.07 -5.05
C ALA A 159 -1.20 -1.21 -6.38
N GLU A 160 -2.53 -1.02 -6.37
CA GLU A 160 -3.33 -0.93 -7.59
C GLU A 160 -2.90 0.27 -8.44
N ASN A 161 -2.78 1.47 -7.87
CA ASN A 161 -2.32 2.66 -8.58
C ASN A 161 -0.97 2.41 -9.28
N ILE A 162 -0.02 1.78 -8.59
CA ILE A 162 1.26 1.39 -9.18
C ILE A 162 1.04 0.49 -10.40
N ALA A 163 0.19 -0.54 -10.29
CA ALA A 163 -0.12 -1.43 -11.39
C ALA A 163 -0.80 -0.70 -12.57
N GLU A 164 -1.71 0.24 -12.32
CA GLU A 164 -2.29 1.11 -13.35
C GLU A 164 -1.22 1.93 -14.07
N TRP A 165 -0.24 2.47 -13.32
CA TRP A 165 0.90 3.20 -13.88
C TRP A 165 1.82 2.31 -14.72
N VAL A 166 1.99 1.03 -14.34
CA VAL A 166 2.69 0.04 -15.18
C VAL A 166 1.97 -0.15 -16.50
N ILE A 167 0.66 -0.35 -16.48
CA ILE A 167 -0.15 -0.50 -17.71
C ILE A 167 0.02 0.74 -18.59
N PHE A 168 -0.12 1.93 -18.03
CA PHE A 168 0.08 3.19 -18.76
C PHE A 168 1.48 3.29 -19.37
N SER A 169 2.54 2.88 -18.65
CA SER A 169 3.91 2.95 -19.16
C SER A 169 4.09 2.13 -20.45
N ILE A 170 3.40 0.99 -20.53
CA ILE A 170 3.45 0.03 -21.64
C ILE A 170 2.54 0.50 -22.79
N THR A 171 1.29 0.86 -22.50
CA THR A 171 0.25 1.11 -23.50
C THR A 171 0.16 2.58 -23.93
N GLY A 172 0.51 3.51 -23.04
CA GLY A 172 0.23 4.93 -23.17
C GLY A 172 -1.22 5.34 -22.85
N GLU A 173 -2.02 4.42 -22.32
CA GLU A 173 -3.44 4.63 -22.03
C GLU A 173 -3.75 4.32 -20.56
N HIS A 174 -4.51 5.21 -19.91
CA HIS A 174 -5.14 4.92 -18.63
C HIS A 174 -6.47 4.21 -18.88
N LYS A 175 -6.76 3.16 -18.09
CA LYS A 175 -8.12 2.61 -18.06
C LYS A 175 -9.06 3.70 -17.52
N PRO A 176 -10.20 3.98 -18.18
CA PRO A 176 -11.23 4.79 -17.55
C PRO A 176 -11.78 4.03 -16.33
N LYS A 177 -11.88 4.72 -15.19
CA LYS A 177 -12.62 4.24 -14.01
C LYS A 177 -14.13 4.24 -14.29
#